data_AF-A0A430KXJ1-F1
#
_entry.id   AF-A0A430KXJ1-F1
#
_cell.length_a   1.000
_cell.length_b   1.000
_cell.length_c   1.000
_cell.angle_alpha   90.00
_cell.angle_beta   90.00
_cell.angle_gamma   90.00
#
_symmetry.space_group_name_H-M   'P 1'
#
loop_
_entity.id
_entity.type
_entity.pdbx_description
1 polymer ?
#
loop_
_entity_poly.entity_id
_entity_poly.type
_entity_poly.pdbx_seq_one_letter_code
_entity_poly.pdbx_strand_id
1 'polypeptide(L)'
;MAAPSHRSRGSDDGVFDDARTYYTEERHTNRAGPRTRTYSQNSLMRQFERVGLREPFRRGSHDENTQQSRRFLIQVDSTLESLQLQEDTDGNMQITIEDNGPKVISLRTAASAGHNRFDVRGTYMLSNLLQELTLAKEYGRKQIVLDEGRLNENPVDRLSRMIRDHFWEGLTRRIDASTVDIAARDPKDWTDDPRPRIYIPHGCPKQYEFYKRVAEERPDMRLDVQLLPEKITPELVRDMNDAPGLLAVDVEEVEDPDHPSGWSLKGLPFVVPGGRFNELYGWDSYMASLGLLINDRVDLAKSM
;
A
#
# COMPACT_ATOMS: atom_id res chain seq x y z
N MET A 1 2.18 24.68 42.15
CA MET A 1 1.01 23.81 42.00
C MET A 1 0.47 24.03 40.60
N ALA A 2 0.81 23.16 39.65
CA ALA A 2 0.30 23.21 38.29
C ALA A 2 -0.80 22.15 38.16
N ALA A 3 -1.99 22.58 37.74
CA ALA A 3 -3.13 21.71 37.53
C ALA A 3 -2.84 20.75 36.36
N PRO A 4 -3.21 19.46 36.45
CA PRO A 4 -3.08 18.56 35.32
C PRO A 4 -4.12 18.95 34.26
N SER A 5 -3.65 19.20 33.04
CA SER A 5 -4.51 19.39 31.88
C SER A 5 -5.32 18.10 31.66
N HIS A 6 -6.62 18.15 31.96
CA HIS A 6 -7.56 17.14 31.51
C HIS A 6 -7.57 17.15 29.97
N ARG A 7 -6.84 16.21 29.35
CA ARG A 7 -7.12 15.81 27.97
C ARG A 7 -8.52 15.20 27.96
N SER A 8 -9.43 15.78 27.18
CA SER A 8 -10.75 15.19 26.95
C SER A 8 -10.58 13.78 26.38
N ARG A 9 -11.13 12.78 27.06
CA ARG A 9 -11.28 11.40 26.56
C ARG A 9 -12.32 11.38 25.43
N GLY A 10 -11.93 11.88 24.26
CA GLY A 10 -12.73 11.89 23.05
C GLY A 10 -11.88 11.82 21.77
N SER A 11 -10.60 11.47 21.89
CA SER A 11 -9.75 11.18 20.74
C SER A 11 -10.04 9.75 20.29
N ASP A 12 -10.42 9.59 19.03
CA ASP A 12 -10.33 8.35 18.29
C ASP A 12 -8.99 7.66 18.65
N ASP A 13 -9.02 6.42 19.16
CA ASP A 13 -7.84 5.68 19.68
C ASP A 13 -6.89 5.25 18.52
N GLY A 14 -6.69 6.14 17.55
CA GLY A 14 -5.99 5.92 16.29
C GLY A 14 -6.72 4.95 15.36
N VAL A 15 -8.03 4.69 15.53
CA VAL A 15 -8.75 3.64 14.78
C VAL A 15 -8.56 3.80 13.28
N PHE A 16 -8.54 5.04 12.81
CA PHE A 16 -8.35 5.40 11.41
C PHE A 16 -6.92 5.84 11.05
N ASP A 17 -5.91 5.44 11.83
CA ASP A 17 -4.51 5.65 11.45
C ASP A 17 -4.21 4.98 10.10
N ASP A 18 -3.17 5.46 9.42
CA ASP A 18 -2.65 4.84 8.21
C ASP A 18 -2.25 3.37 8.48
N ALA A 19 -2.23 2.54 7.43
CA ALA A 19 -2.00 1.10 7.59
C ALA A 19 -0.63 0.80 8.22
N ARG A 20 0.41 1.58 7.91
CA ARG A 20 1.76 1.39 8.45
C ARG A 20 1.78 1.61 9.96
N THR A 21 1.07 2.63 10.45
CA THR A 21 0.93 2.93 11.88
C THR A 21 -0.01 1.96 12.58
N TYR A 22 -1.16 1.65 11.97
CA TYR A 22 -2.17 0.76 12.54
C TYR A 22 -1.62 -0.66 12.76
N TYR A 23 -0.93 -1.22 11.77
CA TYR A 23 -0.37 -2.57 11.81
C TYR A 23 1.02 -2.64 12.46
N THR A 24 1.37 -1.73 13.36
CA THR A 24 2.58 -1.83 14.21
C THR A 24 2.41 -2.91 15.30
N GLU A 25 3.52 -3.44 15.83
CA GLU A 25 3.48 -4.58 16.77
C GLU A 25 2.72 -4.22 18.05
N GLU A 26 2.97 -3.03 18.59
CA GLU A 26 2.54 -2.61 19.92
C GLU A 26 1.01 -2.63 20.06
N ARG A 27 0.31 -2.23 18.99
CA ARG A 27 -1.15 -2.09 18.95
C ARG A 27 -1.88 -3.44 18.95
N HIS A 28 -1.23 -4.47 18.42
CA HIS A 28 -1.82 -5.81 18.32
C HIS A 28 -1.36 -6.76 19.44
N THR A 29 -0.59 -6.27 20.41
CA THR A 29 -0.34 -7.01 21.65
C THR A 29 -1.60 -7.02 22.52
N ASN A 30 -2.20 -8.20 22.70
CA ASN A 30 -3.40 -8.33 23.53
C ASN A 30 -3.03 -8.19 25.03
N ARG A 31 -3.05 -6.96 25.56
CA ARG A 31 -2.77 -6.67 26.99
C ARG A 31 -3.93 -7.02 27.93
N ALA A 32 -5.06 -7.53 27.40
CA ALA A 32 -6.20 -7.95 28.20
C ALA A 32 -6.01 -9.38 28.74
N GLY A 33 -5.15 -9.54 29.77
CA GLY A 33 -5.09 -10.76 30.58
C GLY A 33 -3.71 -11.08 31.18
N PRO A 34 -3.63 -11.79 32.32
CA PRO A 34 -2.40 -12.04 33.08
C PRO A 34 -1.45 -13.09 32.47
N ARG A 35 -1.63 -13.49 31.20
CA ARG A 35 -0.81 -14.53 30.55
C ARG A 35 0.08 -13.90 29.49
N THR A 36 1.18 -13.28 29.95
CA THR A 36 1.98 -12.39 29.11
C THR A 36 3.13 -13.05 28.37
N ARG A 37 3.63 -14.24 28.74
CA ARG A 37 4.84 -14.79 28.05
C ARG A 37 4.95 -16.31 27.95
N THR A 38 3.98 -17.08 28.45
CA THR A 38 4.03 -18.54 28.40
C THR A 38 2.83 -19.06 27.62
N TYR A 39 3.06 -19.48 26.38
CA TYR A 39 2.08 -20.22 25.60
C TYR A 39 1.89 -21.61 26.24
N SER A 40 0.88 -21.75 27.12
CA SER A 40 0.38 -23.08 27.46
C SER A 40 -0.24 -23.70 26.22
N GLN A 41 -0.02 -25.00 25.98
CA GLN A 41 -0.54 -25.74 24.82
C GLN A 41 -1.97 -25.30 24.45
N ASN A 42 -2.09 -24.64 23.30
CA ASN A 42 -3.32 -23.98 22.88
C ASN A 42 -4.33 -25.02 22.36
N SER A 43 -5.14 -25.58 23.26
CA SER A 43 -6.38 -26.28 22.90
C SER A 43 -7.31 -25.41 22.03
N LEU A 44 -7.13 -24.08 22.05
CA LEU A 44 -7.85 -23.13 21.20
C LEU A 44 -7.46 -23.21 19.73
N MET A 45 -6.23 -23.63 19.37
CA MET A 45 -5.78 -23.74 17.98
C MET A 45 -6.60 -24.79 17.21
N ARG A 46 -6.90 -25.94 17.86
CA ARG A 46 -7.84 -26.95 17.33
C ARG A 46 -9.29 -26.44 17.22
N GLN A 47 -9.65 -25.36 17.93
CA GLN A 47 -10.97 -24.71 17.79
C GLN A 47 -10.97 -23.57 16.76
N PHE A 48 -9.81 -23.05 16.35
CA PHE A 48 -9.70 -22.19 15.17
C PHE A 48 -9.91 -23.00 13.89
N GLU A 49 -9.38 -24.22 13.83
CA GLU A 49 -9.56 -25.17 12.71
C GLU A 49 -10.99 -25.74 12.58
N ARG A 50 -11.79 -25.72 13.67
CA ARG A 50 -13.19 -26.17 13.65
C ARG A 50 -14.15 -25.04 13.25
N VAL A 51 -13.99 -24.52 12.04
CA VAL A 51 -15.10 -23.84 11.34
C VAL A 51 -15.88 -24.94 10.60
N GLY A 52 -16.65 -25.72 11.35
CA GLY A 52 -17.42 -26.86 10.82
C GLY A 52 -18.87 -26.49 10.47
N LEU A 53 -19.17 -26.50 9.16
CA LEU A 53 -20.38 -27.05 8.49
C LEU A 53 -21.78 -26.52 8.83
N ARG A 54 -21.94 -25.38 9.51
CA ARG A 54 -23.19 -24.62 9.42
C ARG A 54 -22.87 -23.21 9.01
N GLU A 55 -23.13 -22.91 7.74
CA GLU A 55 -23.16 -21.55 7.25
C GLU A 55 -24.10 -20.74 8.14
N PRO A 56 -23.60 -19.71 8.83
CA PRO A 56 -24.46 -18.88 9.65
C PRO A 56 -25.48 -18.19 8.74
N PHE A 57 -26.77 -18.25 9.12
CA PHE A 57 -27.80 -17.51 8.40
C PHE A 57 -27.77 -16.05 8.85
N ARG A 58 -27.60 -15.12 7.89
CA ARG A 58 -27.60 -13.69 8.18
C ARG A 58 -28.94 -13.27 8.79
N ARG A 59 -28.90 -12.76 10.03
CA ARG A 59 -30.09 -12.17 10.68
C ARG A 59 -30.32 -10.75 10.18
N GLY A 60 -31.56 -10.46 9.76
CA GLY A 60 -32.00 -9.13 9.33
C GLY A 60 -32.45 -8.20 10.47
N SER A 61 -32.48 -8.68 11.72
CA SER A 61 -32.82 -7.87 12.89
C SER A 61 -31.69 -6.91 13.25
N HIS A 62 -32.03 -5.76 13.82
CA HIS A 62 -31.06 -4.89 14.47
C HIS A 62 -30.48 -5.56 15.72
N ASP A 63 -29.18 -5.41 15.94
CA ASP A 63 -28.55 -5.79 17.20
C ASP A 63 -28.63 -4.63 18.19
N GLU A 64 -28.39 -4.93 19.47
CA GLU A 64 -28.25 -3.91 20.50
C GLU A 64 -27.11 -2.94 20.16
N ASN A 65 -27.44 -1.65 20.17
CA ASN A 65 -26.49 -0.59 19.89
C ASN A 65 -25.59 -0.40 21.11
N THR A 66 -24.42 -1.05 21.12
CA THR A 66 -23.45 -0.91 22.20
C THR A 66 -22.70 0.41 22.09
N GLN A 67 -22.61 1.15 23.19
CA GLN A 67 -21.92 2.45 23.28
C GLN A 67 -20.42 2.42 22.96
N GLN A 68 -19.80 1.23 22.88
CA GLN A 68 -18.40 1.05 22.54
C GLN A 68 -18.26 0.19 21.28
N SER A 69 -17.39 0.62 20.36
CA SER A 69 -17.00 -0.16 19.19
C SER A 69 -16.30 -1.44 19.62
N ARG A 70 -16.65 -2.57 19.01
CA ARG A 70 -16.05 -3.86 19.36
C ARG A 70 -14.64 -3.96 18.78
N ARG A 71 -13.83 -4.83 19.39
CA ARG A 71 -12.53 -5.25 18.87
C ARG A 71 -12.51 -6.74 18.66
N PHE A 72 -11.92 -7.18 17.56
CA PHE A 72 -11.85 -8.58 17.14
C PHE A 72 -10.42 -9.09 17.26
N LEU A 73 -10.26 -10.31 17.81
CA LEU A 73 -8.99 -11.01 17.85
C LEU A 73 -8.95 -11.99 16.69
N ILE A 74 -8.12 -11.71 15.68
CA ILE A 74 -8.18 -12.41 14.40
C ILE A 74 -6.85 -13.10 14.10
N GLN A 75 -6.92 -14.36 13.66
CA GLN A 75 -5.79 -15.09 13.05
C GLN A 75 -5.85 -14.86 11.55
N VAL A 76 -4.89 -14.09 11.02
CA VAL A 76 -4.98 -13.45 9.70
C VAL A 76 -5.18 -14.48 8.59
N ASP A 77 -4.22 -15.40 8.41
CA ASP A 77 -4.27 -16.37 7.30
C ASP A 77 -5.52 -17.26 7.34
N SER A 78 -5.82 -17.87 8.50
CA SER A 78 -6.99 -18.76 8.63
C SER A 78 -8.33 -18.04 8.41
N THR A 79 -8.42 -16.77 8.82
CA THR A 79 -9.66 -15.99 8.66
C THR A 79 -9.80 -15.52 7.22
N LEU A 80 -8.69 -15.13 6.58
CA LEU A 80 -8.67 -14.73 5.17
C LEU A 80 -9.07 -15.91 4.27
N GLU A 81 -8.52 -17.10 4.50
CA GLU A 81 -8.90 -18.32 3.76
C GLU A 81 -10.38 -18.67 3.96
N SER A 82 -10.86 -18.65 5.21
CA SER A 82 -12.27 -18.92 5.52
C SER A 82 -13.20 -17.90 4.86
N LEU A 83 -12.82 -16.62 4.87
CA LEU A 83 -13.60 -15.54 4.29
C LEU A 83 -13.67 -15.65 2.77
N GLN A 84 -12.54 -15.94 2.10
CA GLN A 84 -12.50 -16.16 0.65
C GLN A 84 -13.34 -17.39 0.26
N LEU A 85 -13.12 -18.53 0.92
CA LEU A 85 -13.85 -19.76 0.60
C LEU A 85 -15.38 -19.62 0.77
N GLN A 86 -15.82 -18.75 1.67
CA GLN A 86 -17.24 -18.54 1.99
C GLN A 86 -17.90 -17.43 1.16
N GLU A 87 -17.21 -16.32 0.90
CA GLU A 87 -17.82 -15.09 0.38
C GLU A 87 -17.34 -14.68 -1.03
N ASP A 88 -16.19 -15.20 -1.50
CA ASP A 88 -15.67 -15.00 -2.87
C ASP A 88 -16.11 -16.19 -3.73
N THR A 89 -17.25 -16.06 -4.40
CA THR A 89 -17.92 -17.17 -5.09
C THR A 89 -17.44 -17.39 -6.52
N ASP A 90 -16.76 -16.41 -7.12
CA ASP A 90 -16.20 -16.50 -8.46
C ASP A 90 -14.66 -16.63 -8.46
N GLY A 91 -14.02 -16.55 -7.29
CA GLY A 91 -12.58 -16.76 -7.10
C GLY A 91 -11.74 -15.57 -7.58
N ASN A 92 -12.32 -14.38 -7.66
CA ASN A 92 -11.66 -13.18 -8.18
C ASN A 92 -10.88 -12.39 -7.10
N MET A 93 -10.83 -12.91 -5.86
CA MET A 93 -10.20 -12.30 -4.69
C MET A 93 -10.88 -11.00 -4.22
N GLN A 94 -12.18 -10.85 -4.48
CA GLN A 94 -12.99 -9.72 -4.04
C GLN A 94 -14.27 -10.22 -3.38
N ILE A 95 -14.91 -9.34 -2.60
CA ILE A 95 -16.24 -9.58 -2.05
C ILE A 95 -17.13 -8.43 -2.51
N THR A 96 -18.07 -8.75 -3.37
CA THR A 96 -18.98 -7.82 -4.03
C THR A 96 -20.43 -8.17 -3.76
N ILE A 97 -21.34 -7.37 -4.33
CA ILE A 97 -22.78 -7.64 -4.28
C ILE A 97 -23.20 -8.78 -5.21
N GLU A 98 -22.35 -9.13 -6.19
CA GLU A 98 -22.61 -10.20 -7.15
C GLU A 98 -22.30 -11.57 -6.55
N ASP A 99 -21.45 -11.61 -5.52
CA ASP A 99 -21.16 -12.82 -4.78
C ASP A 99 -22.38 -13.35 -4.04
N ASN A 100 -22.57 -14.67 -4.05
CA ASN A 100 -23.74 -15.31 -3.44
C ASN A 100 -23.47 -15.98 -2.08
N GLY A 101 -22.35 -15.63 -1.43
CA GLY A 101 -22.04 -16.07 -0.06
C GLY A 101 -23.09 -15.63 0.97
N PRO A 102 -23.07 -16.19 2.19
CA PRO A 102 -24.08 -15.96 3.22
C PRO A 102 -24.07 -14.53 3.79
N LYS A 103 -23.07 -13.71 3.44
CA LYS A 103 -22.90 -12.31 3.88
C LYS A 103 -22.81 -12.19 5.39
N VAL A 104 -22.16 -13.15 6.04
CA VAL A 104 -21.93 -13.13 7.49
C VAL A 104 -20.73 -13.97 7.89
N ILE A 105 -19.83 -13.42 8.69
CA ILE A 105 -18.73 -14.16 9.32
C ILE A 105 -18.69 -13.91 10.82
N SER A 106 -18.47 -14.97 11.61
CA SER A 106 -18.44 -14.88 13.06
C SER A 106 -17.01 -14.71 13.57
N LEU A 107 -16.67 -13.50 14.03
CA LEU A 107 -15.34 -13.15 14.53
C LEU A 107 -15.27 -13.24 16.06
N ARG A 108 -14.11 -13.63 16.57
CA ARG A 108 -13.85 -13.73 18.01
C ARG A 108 -13.57 -12.35 18.61
N THR A 109 -14.15 -12.02 19.76
CA THR A 109 -13.97 -10.70 20.39
C THR A 109 -12.71 -10.63 21.24
N ALA A 110 -11.96 -9.53 21.13
CA ALA A 110 -10.71 -9.31 21.86
C ALA A 110 -10.94 -9.16 23.38
N ALA A 111 -12.03 -8.50 23.79
CA ALA A 111 -12.40 -8.32 25.19
C ALA A 111 -12.63 -9.64 25.95
N SER A 112 -12.99 -10.70 25.23
CA SER A 112 -13.18 -12.05 25.79
C SER A 112 -11.96 -12.95 25.61
N ALA A 113 -10.79 -12.41 25.26
CA ALA A 113 -9.61 -13.17 24.85
C ALA A 113 -9.92 -14.23 23.76
N GLY A 114 -10.93 -13.95 22.93
CA GLY A 114 -11.39 -14.81 21.85
C GLY A 114 -12.37 -15.93 22.25
N HIS A 115 -12.93 -15.92 23.46
CA HIS A 115 -13.95 -16.89 23.89
C HIS A 115 -15.32 -16.62 23.26
N ASN A 116 -15.76 -15.36 23.27
CA ASN A 116 -17.03 -14.94 22.68
C ASN A 116 -16.85 -14.61 21.19
N ARG A 117 -17.94 -14.74 20.43
CA ARG A 117 -18.00 -14.39 19.01
C ARG A 117 -19.06 -13.34 18.74
N PHE A 118 -18.89 -12.64 17.64
CA PHE A 118 -19.85 -11.67 17.14
C PHE A 118 -19.86 -11.70 15.61
N ASP A 119 -21.05 -11.54 15.03
CA ASP A 119 -21.27 -11.71 13.60
C ASP A 119 -21.08 -10.39 12.86
N VAL A 120 -20.06 -10.32 12.01
CA VAL A 120 -19.88 -9.25 11.03
C VAL A 120 -20.75 -9.58 9.82
N ARG A 121 -21.64 -8.66 9.43
CA ARG A 121 -22.69 -8.92 8.44
C ARG A 121 -22.66 -7.90 7.30
N GLY A 122 -23.05 -8.39 6.12
CA GLY A 122 -23.22 -7.57 4.93
C GLY A 122 -21.94 -7.45 4.10
N THR A 123 -22.12 -7.35 2.80
CA THR A 123 -21.04 -7.29 1.80
C THR A 123 -19.98 -6.25 2.12
N TYR A 124 -20.38 -5.03 2.50
CA TYR A 124 -19.45 -3.92 2.72
C TYR A 124 -18.45 -4.20 3.86
N MET A 125 -18.94 -4.60 5.04
CA MET A 125 -18.06 -4.88 6.17
C MET A 125 -17.17 -6.10 5.93
N LEU A 126 -17.66 -7.09 5.16
CA LEU A 126 -16.88 -8.27 4.79
C LEU A 126 -15.82 -7.95 3.75
N SER A 127 -16.13 -7.10 2.78
CA SER A 127 -15.17 -6.57 1.81
C SER A 127 -14.08 -5.75 2.50
N ASN A 128 -14.46 -4.90 3.47
CA ASN A 128 -13.50 -4.18 4.30
C ASN A 128 -12.65 -5.13 5.15
N LEU A 129 -13.25 -6.19 5.71
CA LEU A 129 -12.50 -7.21 6.46
C LEU A 129 -11.48 -7.90 5.57
N LEU A 130 -11.85 -8.28 4.34
CA LEU A 130 -10.91 -8.85 3.37
C LEU A 130 -9.73 -7.89 3.12
N GLN A 131 -10.01 -6.61 2.88
CA GLN A 131 -8.97 -5.59 2.66
C GLN A 131 -8.05 -5.42 3.88
N GLU A 132 -8.59 -5.30 5.09
CA GLU A 132 -7.80 -5.14 6.32
C GLU A 132 -6.95 -6.39 6.61
N LEU A 133 -7.46 -7.61 6.34
CA LEU A 133 -6.68 -8.85 6.49
C LEU A 133 -5.56 -8.95 5.47
N THR A 134 -5.80 -8.54 4.21
CA THR A 134 -4.76 -8.49 3.18
C THR A 134 -3.66 -7.50 3.56
N LEU A 135 -4.01 -6.29 3.99
CA LEU A 135 -3.04 -5.31 4.48
C LEU A 135 -2.26 -5.84 5.68
N ALA A 136 -2.92 -6.43 6.67
CA ALA A 136 -2.25 -7.02 7.83
C ALA A 136 -1.22 -8.09 7.42
N LYS A 137 -1.57 -8.92 6.42
CA LYS A 137 -0.69 -9.95 5.86
C LYS A 137 0.53 -9.36 5.16
N GLU A 138 0.36 -8.28 4.39
CA GLU A 138 1.47 -7.55 3.76
C GLU A 138 2.46 -6.99 4.79
N TYR A 139 1.96 -6.49 5.94
CA TYR A 139 2.77 -6.09 7.08
C TYR A 139 3.30 -7.26 7.94
N GLY A 140 3.18 -8.51 7.46
CA GLY A 140 3.72 -9.70 8.11
C GLY A 140 2.98 -10.13 9.39
N ARG A 141 1.76 -9.63 9.62
CA ARG A 141 0.97 -9.97 10.83
C ARG A 141 0.26 -11.30 10.67
N LYS A 142 0.55 -12.23 11.58
CA LYS A 142 -0.18 -13.52 11.70
C LYS A 142 -1.44 -13.39 12.56
N GLN A 143 -1.42 -12.46 13.50
CA GLN A 143 -2.53 -12.20 14.42
C GLN A 143 -2.67 -10.70 14.62
N ILE A 144 -3.93 -10.21 14.60
CA ILE A 144 -4.26 -8.80 14.80
C ILE A 144 -5.40 -8.63 15.80
N VAL A 145 -5.43 -7.44 16.41
CA VAL A 145 -6.61 -6.91 17.09
C VAL A 145 -7.20 -5.85 16.16
N LEU A 146 -8.39 -6.10 15.61
CA LEU A 146 -9.03 -5.24 14.62
C LEU A 146 -10.23 -4.51 15.24
N ASP A 147 -10.28 -3.19 15.10
CA ASP A 147 -11.39 -2.36 15.55
C ASP A 147 -12.57 -2.46 14.56
N GLU A 148 -13.78 -2.68 15.08
CA GLU A 148 -15.02 -2.71 14.29
C GLU A 148 -15.24 -1.40 13.50
N GLY A 149 -14.73 -0.28 14.04
CA GLY A 149 -14.72 1.03 13.41
C GLY A 149 -14.11 1.05 11.99
N ARG A 150 -13.04 0.29 11.74
CA ARG A 150 -12.42 0.19 10.40
C ARG A 150 -13.26 -0.63 9.42
N LEU A 151 -14.14 -1.50 9.92
CA LEU A 151 -15.01 -2.33 9.10
C LEU A 151 -16.32 -1.61 8.74
N ASN A 152 -16.88 -0.83 9.66
CA ASN A 152 -18.13 -0.09 9.47
C ASN A 152 -17.96 1.40 9.17
N GLU A 153 -16.74 1.84 8.87
CA GLU A 153 -16.44 3.22 8.46
C GLU A 153 -17.34 3.67 7.32
N ASN A 154 -17.77 4.93 7.34
CA ASN A 154 -18.55 5.51 6.24
C ASN A 154 -17.76 5.37 4.92
N PRO A 155 -18.39 4.92 3.83
CA PRO A 155 -17.67 4.66 2.57
C PRO A 155 -17.03 5.92 1.96
N VAL A 156 -17.61 7.11 2.19
CA VAL A 156 -17.04 8.38 1.73
C VAL A 156 -15.77 8.69 2.53
N ASP A 157 -15.86 8.62 3.86
CA ASP A 157 -14.71 8.87 4.74
C ASP A 157 -13.58 7.86 4.49
N ARG A 158 -13.93 6.58 4.32
CA ARG A 158 -12.99 5.50 4.01
C ARG A 158 -12.26 5.76 2.70
N LEU A 159 -12.97 6.09 1.62
CA LEU A 159 -12.35 6.36 0.33
C LEU A 159 -11.44 7.59 0.40
N SER A 160 -11.88 8.67 1.02
CA SER A 160 -11.07 9.87 1.22
C SER A 160 -9.80 9.58 2.03
N ARG A 161 -9.92 8.78 3.08
CA ARG A 161 -8.77 8.32 3.88
C ARG A 161 -7.82 7.45 3.07
N MET A 162 -8.33 6.48 2.31
CA MET A 162 -7.50 5.63 1.45
C MET A 162 -6.75 6.42 0.37
N ILE A 163 -7.39 7.43 -0.23
CA ILE A 163 -6.72 8.34 -1.19
C ILE A 163 -5.54 9.04 -0.52
N ARG A 164 -5.80 9.69 0.62
CA ARG A 164 -4.82 10.50 1.36
C ARG A 164 -3.64 9.68 1.87
N ASP A 165 -3.94 8.53 2.49
CA ASP A 165 -2.98 7.80 3.32
C ASP A 165 -2.36 6.59 2.61
N HIS A 166 -2.91 6.14 1.48
CA HIS A 166 -2.43 4.94 0.79
C HIS A 166 -2.24 5.11 -0.71
N PHE A 167 -3.23 5.63 -1.45
CA PHE A 167 -3.16 5.66 -2.91
C PHE A 167 -2.07 6.59 -3.43
N TRP A 168 -1.87 7.77 -2.84
CA TRP A 168 -0.77 8.65 -3.27
C TRP A 168 0.60 8.01 -3.13
N GLU A 169 0.83 7.26 -2.04
CA GLU A 169 2.09 6.53 -1.84
C GLU A 169 2.24 5.45 -2.93
N GLY A 170 1.20 4.65 -3.17
CA GLY A 170 1.20 3.61 -4.21
C GLY A 170 1.38 4.14 -5.64
N LEU A 171 1.07 5.41 -5.89
CA LEU A 171 1.24 6.09 -7.18
C LEU A 171 2.52 6.95 -7.25
N THR A 172 3.28 7.09 -6.18
CA THR A 172 4.51 7.87 -6.19
C THR A 172 5.65 7.06 -6.80
N ARG A 173 6.41 7.66 -7.73
CA ARG A 173 7.61 7.11 -8.35
C ARG A 173 8.79 8.06 -8.14
N ARG A 174 9.99 7.51 -8.26
CA ARG A 174 11.27 8.23 -8.39
C ARG A 174 12.09 7.48 -9.43
N ILE A 175 12.92 8.19 -10.19
CA ILE A 175 13.86 7.59 -11.13
C ILE A 175 15.27 7.94 -10.63
N ASP A 176 15.92 6.96 -10.01
CA ASP A 176 17.31 7.03 -9.55
C ASP A 176 17.97 5.64 -9.58
N ALA A 177 19.15 5.52 -8.98
CA ALA A 177 19.87 4.26 -8.91
C ALA A 177 18.99 3.13 -8.34
N SER A 178 18.11 3.38 -7.38
CA SER A 178 17.31 2.33 -6.75
C SER A 178 16.17 1.78 -7.62
N THR A 179 15.73 2.51 -8.64
CA THR A 179 14.51 2.21 -9.40
C THR A 179 14.66 2.17 -10.91
N VAL A 180 15.78 2.66 -11.46
CA VAL A 180 15.96 2.80 -12.92
C VAL A 180 15.90 1.45 -13.66
N ASP A 181 16.23 0.34 -13.01
CA ASP A 181 16.12 -1.01 -13.56
C ASP A 181 14.66 -1.44 -13.84
N ILE A 182 13.72 -0.93 -13.04
CA ILE A 182 12.28 -1.17 -13.20
C ILE A 182 11.69 -0.10 -14.12
N ALA A 183 12.03 1.17 -13.89
CA ALA A 183 11.42 2.30 -14.59
C ALA A 183 11.81 2.37 -16.07
N ALA A 184 13.05 2.00 -16.43
CA ALA A 184 13.54 2.07 -17.80
C ALA A 184 13.15 0.85 -18.66
N ARG A 185 12.56 -0.19 -18.07
CA ARG A 185 12.04 -1.35 -18.82
C ARG A 185 10.69 -0.98 -19.42
N ASP A 186 10.65 -0.88 -20.74
CA ASP A 186 9.41 -0.64 -21.46
C ASP A 186 8.81 -1.97 -21.97
N PRO A 187 7.65 -2.42 -21.46
CA PRO A 187 6.97 -3.60 -22.00
C PRO A 187 6.46 -3.41 -23.44
N LYS A 188 6.54 -2.17 -23.98
CA LYS A 188 6.18 -1.81 -25.35
C LYS A 188 7.40 -1.74 -26.27
N ASP A 189 8.59 -2.15 -25.81
CA ASP A 189 9.76 -2.30 -26.67
C ASP A 189 9.65 -3.60 -27.49
N TRP A 190 9.43 -3.46 -28.79
CA TRP A 190 9.29 -4.57 -29.74
C TRP A 190 10.57 -4.84 -30.55
N THR A 191 11.70 -4.27 -30.15
CA THR A 191 12.99 -4.46 -30.84
C THR A 191 13.56 -5.87 -30.60
N ASP A 192 14.55 -6.28 -31.40
CA ASP A 192 15.16 -7.62 -31.29
C ASP A 192 15.96 -7.84 -29.99
N ASP A 193 16.44 -6.75 -29.37
CA ASP A 193 17.16 -6.78 -28.08
C ASP A 193 16.60 -5.72 -27.13
N PRO A 194 15.40 -5.94 -26.56
CA PRO A 194 14.81 -5.03 -25.60
C PRO A 194 15.70 -4.91 -24.38
N ARG A 195 16.10 -3.67 -24.09
CA ARG A 195 16.97 -3.37 -22.95
C ARG A 195 16.48 -2.11 -22.26
N PRO A 196 16.60 -2.03 -20.92
CA PRO A 196 16.32 -0.78 -20.23
C PRO A 196 17.26 0.29 -20.78
N ARG A 197 16.69 1.39 -21.28
CA ARG A 197 17.44 2.50 -21.86
C ARG A 197 17.01 3.81 -21.23
N ILE A 198 17.97 4.68 -20.95
CA ILE A 198 17.71 6.04 -20.49
C ILE A 198 18.46 7.05 -21.36
N TYR A 199 17.73 8.07 -21.80
CA TYR A 199 18.21 9.19 -22.61
C TYR A 199 18.40 10.42 -21.73
N ILE A 200 19.63 10.95 -21.73
CA ILE A 200 20.04 12.09 -20.91
C ILE A 200 20.21 13.33 -21.81
N PRO A 201 19.62 14.49 -21.48
CA PRO A 201 19.85 15.72 -22.24
C PRO A 201 21.34 16.09 -22.32
N HIS A 202 21.76 16.64 -23.47
CA HIS A 202 23.15 17.04 -23.70
C HIS A 202 23.70 17.99 -22.62
N GLY A 203 22.84 18.88 -22.09
CA GLY A 203 23.20 19.85 -21.04
C GLY A 203 23.31 19.28 -19.62
N CYS A 204 23.15 17.96 -19.44
CA CYS A 204 23.10 17.32 -18.12
C CYS A 204 24.24 16.29 -17.90
N PRO A 205 25.53 16.69 -18.02
CA PRO A 205 26.66 15.76 -17.94
C PRO A 205 26.75 15.03 -16.58
N LYS A 206 26.41 15.71 -15.47
CA LYS A 206 26.37 15.08 -14.14
C LYS A 206 25.38 13.91 -14.06
N GLN A 207 24.18 14.07 -14.63
CA GLN A 207 23.20 12.98 -14.69
C GLN A 207 23.69 11.83 -15.56
N TYR A 208 24.34 12.15 -16.68
CA TYR A 208 24.91 11.13 -17.56
C TYR A 208 25.99 10.29 -16.88
N GLU A 209 26.93 10.94 -16.19
CA GLU A 209 27.97 10.27 -15.40
C GLU A 209 27.35 9.41 -14.29
N PHE A 210 26.32 9.91 -13.61
CA PHE A 210 25.58 9.15 -12.60
C PHE A 210 24.98 7.86 -13.17
N TYR A 211 24.18 7.93 -14.23
CA TYR A 211 23.54 6.73 -14.80
C TYR A 211 24.56 5.77 -15.43
N LYS A 212 25.64 6.29 -16.04
CA LYS A 212 26.74 5.44 -16.52
C LYS A 212 27.37 4.64 -15.40
N ARG A 213 27.69 5.29 -14.30
CA ARG A 213 28.23 4.62 -13.11
C ARG A 213 27.26 3.57 -12.58
N VAL A 214 25.97 3.89 -12.49
CA VAL A 214 24.93 2.94 -12.08
C VAL A 214 24.91 1.70 -12.99
N ALA A 215 25.11 1.88 -14.30
CA ALA A 215 25.20 0.76 -15.26
C ALA A 215 26.47 -0.08 -15.08
N GLU A 216 27.60 0.55 -14.74
CA GLU A 216 28.88 -0.13 -14.46
C GLU A 216 28.87 -0.92 -13.14
N GLU A 217 28.23 -0.37 -12.10
CA GLU A 217 28.07 -1.02 -10.78
C GLU A 217 27.11 -2.21 -10.82
N ARG A 218 26.14 -2.19 -11.75
CA ARG A 218 25.11 -3.24 -11.91
C ARG A 218 25.00 -3.71 -13.36
N PRO A 219 26.02 -4.41 -13.87
CA PRO A 219 26.07 -4.84 -15.28
C PRO A 219 24.94 -5.80 -15.66
N ASP A 220 24.41 -6.56 -14.70
CA ASP A 220 23.28 -7.48 -14.90
C ASP A 220 22.00 -6.79 -15.41
N MET A 221 21.84 -5.48 -15.13
CA MET A 221 20.71 -4.71 -15.62
C MET A 221 20.75 -4.46 -17.12
N ARG A 222 21.94 -4.50 -17.74
CA ARG A 222 22.18 -4.12 -19.14
C ARG A 222 21.61 -2.72 -19.48
N LEU A 223 21.70 -1.78 -18.54
CA LEU A 223 21.20 -0.42 -18.70
C LEU A 223 21.98 0.32 -19.79
N ASP A 224 21.27 0.76 -20.82
CA ASP A 224 21.81 1.53 -21.93
C ASP A 224 21.66 3.03 -21.65
N VAL A 225 22.77 3.74 -21.47
CA VAL A 225 22.79 5.15 -21.09
C VAL A 225 23.26 5.98 -22.29
N GLN A 226 22.33 6.75 -22.86
CA GLN A 226 22.53 7.49 -24.10
C GLN A 226 22.45 9.00 -23.85
N LEU A 227 23.38 9.75 -24.43
CA LEU A 227 23.25 11.22 -24.50
C LEU A 227 22.39 11.57 -25.70
N LEU A 228 21.41 12.44 -25.48
CA LEU A 228 20.67 13.08 -26.55
C LEU A 228 21.59 14.09 -27.27
N PRO A 229 21.40 14.28 -28.58
CA PRO A 229 22.07 15.36 -29.29
C PRO A 229 21.56 16.73 -28.80
N GLU A 230 22.36 17.77 -29.01
CA GLU A 230 22.03 19.14 -28.61
C GLU A 230 20.73 19.65 -29.27
N LYS A 231 20.46 19.21 -30.50
CA LYS A 231 19.25 19.55 -31.25
C LYS A 231 18.41 18.30 -31.52
N ILE A 232 17.19 18.29 -31.00
CA ILE A 232 16.22 17.22 -31.20
C ILE A 232 15.34 17.60 -32.41
N THR A 233 15.40 16.80 -33.48
CA THR A 233 14.58 17.00 -34.69
C THR A 233 13.53 15.89 -34.83
N PRO A 234 12.44 16.10 -35.59
CA PRO A 234 11.44 15.06 -35.84
C PRO A 234 12.03 13.78 -36.46
N GLU A 235 13.03 13.92 -37.33
CA GLU A 235 13.70 12.78 -37.98
C GLU A 235 14.45 11.95 -36.94
N LEU A 236 15.17 12.61 -36.02
CA LEU A 236 15.84 11.94 -34.91
C LEU A 236 14.84 11.15 -34.05
N VAL A 237 13.73 11.78 -33.66
CA VAL A 237 12.71 11.12 -32.82
C VAL A 237 12.10 9.91 -33.52
N ARG A 238 11.86 10.00 -34.84
CA ARG A 238 11.39 8.87 -35.64
C ARG A 238 12.42 7.73 -35.65
N ASP A 239 13.69 8.05 -35.83
CA ASP A 239 14.76 7.05 -35.92
C ASP A 239 15.06 6.42 -34.54
N MET A 240 14.72 7.10 -33.44
CA MET A 240 14.76 6.54 -32.07
C MET A 240 13.71 5.43 -31.81
N ASN A 241 12.77 5.18 -32.73
CA ASN A 241 11.84 4.06 -32.61
C ASN A 241 12.55 2.70 -32.63
N ASP A 242 13.73 2.60 -33.25
CA ASP A 242 14.56 1.39 -33.27
C ASP A 242 15.30 1.17 -31.94
N ALA A 243 15.27 2.17 -31.05
CA ALA A 243 15.95 2.15 -29.76
C ALA A 243 15.16 2.97 -28.71
N PRO A 244 13.95 2.53 -28.33
CA PRO A 244 13.15 3.26 -27.34
C PRO A 244 13.86 3.32 -25.98
N GLY A 245 13.48 4.28 -25.15
CA GLY A 245 14.06 4.48 -23.83
C GLY A 245 13.40 5.60 -23.04
N LEU A 246 13.57 5.55 -21.72
CA LEU A 246 13.06 6.53 -20.77
C LEU A 246 13.83 7.86 -20.92
N LEU A 247 13.16 8.99 -20.73
CA LEU A 247 13.83 10.29 -20.63
C LEU A 247 14.21 10.57 -19.17
N ALA A 248 15.40 11.10 -18.95
CA ALA A 248 15.76 11.59 -17.62
C ALA A 248 14.83 12.72 -17.16
N VAL A 249 14.49 12.68 -15.87
CA VAL A 249 13.71 13.71 -15.18
C VAL A 249 14.57 14.44 -14.17
N ASP A 250 13.99 15.43 -13.49
CA ASP A 250 14.71 16.26 -12.53
C ASP A 250 15.19 15.45 -11.30
N VAL A 251 16.35 15.84 -10.78
CA VAL A 251 17.04 15.14 -9.69
C VAL A 251 17.60 16.15 -8.70
N GLU A 252 17.75 15.75 -7.46
CA GLU A 252 18.45 16.49 -6.41
C GLU A 252 19.82 15.85 -6.11
N GLU A 253 20.82 16.70 -5.86
CA GLU A 253 22.13 16.24 -5.38
C GLU A 253 22.04 15.96 -3.88
N VAL A 254 22.46 14.76 -3.48
CA VAL A 254 22.45 14.31 -2.08
C VAL A 254 23.85 13.93 -1.65
N GLU A 255 24.21 14.25 -0.41
CA GLU A 255 25.47 13.78 0.18
C GLU A 255 25.40 12.26 0.32
N ASP A 256 26.45 11.59 -0.12
CA ASP A 256 26.60 10.14 -0.03
C ASP A 256 27.97 9.82 0.56
N PRO A 257 28.06 9.65 1.89
CA PRO A 257 29.33 9.40 2.59
C PRO A 257 29.98 8.07 2.19
N ASP A 258 29.18 7.12 1.71
CA ASP A 258 29.64 5.79 1.33
C ASP A 258 30.17 5.78 -0.12
N HIS A 259 29.89 6.83 -0.89
CA HIS A 259 30.28 6.93 -2.29
C HIS A 259 31.63 7.68 -2.48
N PRO A 260 32.54 7.23 -3.37
CA PRO A 260 33.86 7.84 -3.57
C PRO A 260 33.85 9.33 -3.94
N SER A 261 32.78 9.82 -4.56
CA SER A 261 32.62 11.23 -4.91
C SER A 261 32.06 12.09 -3.76
N GLY A 262 31.58 11.49 -2.67
CA GLY A 262 30.90 12.16 -1.56
C GLY A 262 29.47 12.65 -1.88
N TRP A 263 28.98 12.40 -3.09
CA TRP A 263 27.66 12.81 -3.55
C TRP A 263 27.02 11.78 -4.48
N SER A 264 25.69 11.78 -4.52
CA SER A 264 24.85 10.97 -5.40
C SER A 264 23.69 11.81 -5.95
N LEU A 265 22.93 11.27 -6.91
CA LEU A 265 21.71 11.89 -7.41
C LEU A 265 20.51 11.08 -6.96
N LYS A 266 19.48 11.80 -6.52
CA LYS A 266 18.19 11.23 -6.14
C LYS A 266 17.10 11.82 -7.02
N GLY A 267 16.25 10.96 -7.57
CA GLY A 267 15.15 11.39 -8.41
C GLY A 267 14.15 12.18 -7.59
N LEU A 268 13.70 13.31 -8.12
CA LEU A 268 12.55 14.00 -7.53
C LEU A 268 11.31 13.11 -7.66
N PRO A 269 10.43 13.08 -6.63
CA PRO A 269 9.26 12.23 -6.66
C PRO A 269 8.20 12.79 -7.63
N PHE A 270 7.45 11.92 -8.27
CA PHE A 270 6.29 12.31 -9.06
C PHE A 270 5.18 11.26 -8.96
N VAL A 271 3.97 11.63 -9.36
CA VAL A 271 2.79 10.77 -9.29
C VAL A 271 2.40 10.29 -10.69
N VAL A 272 2.13 8.99 -10.81
CA VAL A 272 1.66 8.38 -12.06
C VAL A 272 0.14 8.22 -12.10
N PRO A 273 -0.49 8.14 -13.30
CA PRO A 273 -1.95 7.99 -13.41
C PRO A 273 -2.50 6.67 -12.86
N GLY A 274 -1.64 5.65 -12.71
CA GLY A 274 -2.05 4.34 -12.20
C GLY A 274 -0.86 3.44 -11.89
N GLY A 275 -1.08 2.38 -11.10
CA GLY A 275 -0.01 1.54 -10.57
C GLY A 275 0.83 0.79 -11.61
N ARG A 276 0.34 0.65 -12.85
CA ARG A 276 1.05 -0.02 -13.96
C ARG A 276 2.01 0.89 -14.72
N PHE A 277 2.00 2.19 -14.46
CA PHE A 277 2.82 3.18 -15.15
C PHE A 277 4.06 3.53 -14.32
N ASN A 278 5.14 3.89 -15.02
CA ASN A 278 6.39 4.36 -14.41
C ASN A 278 6.79 5.76 -14.93
N GLU A 279 6.07 6.29 -15.91
CA GLU A 279 6.37 7.52 -16.62
C GLU A 279 5.58 8.71 -16.06
N LEU A 280 6.17 9.90 -16.12
CA LEU A 280 5.50 11.15 -15.81
C LEU A 280 4.60 11.56 -16.99
N TYR A 281 3.32 11.83 -16.72
CA TYR A 281 2.34 12.25 -17.72
C TYR A 281 2.06 13.76 -17.63
N GLY A 282 1.64 14.37 -18.74
CA GLY A 282 1.43 15.82 -18.82
C GLY A 282 0.21 16.30 -18.01
N TRP A 283 -0.95 16.34 -18.66
CA TRP A 283 -2.19 16.89 -18.07
C TRP A 283 -2.70 16.14 -16.81
N ASP A 284 -2.45 14.84 -16.68
CA ASP A 284 -2.76 14.06 -15.48
C ASP A 284 -2.09 14.64 -14.23
N SER A 285 -0.83 15.09 -14.36
CA SER A 285 -0.05 15.64 -13.26
C SER A 285 -0.64 16.93 -12.69
N TYR A 286 -1.30 17.75 -13.53
CA TYR A 286 -2.03 18.92 -13.04
C TYR A 286 -3.21 18.52 -12.14
N MET A 287 -4.01 17.54 -12.57
CA MET A 287 -5.17 17.08 -11.79
C MET A 287 -4.73 16.35 -10.52
N ALA A 288 -3.67 15.54 -10.61
CA ALA A 288 -3.05 14.89 -9.45
C ALA A 288 -2.53 15.93 -8.45
N SER A 289 -1.89 17.01 -8.91
CA SER A 289 -1.39 18.09 -8.07
C SER A 289 -2.50 18.75 -7.24
N LEU A 290 -3.69 18.97 -7.81
CA LEU A 290 -4.82 19.50 -7.05
C LEU A 290 -5.22 18.59 -5.89
N GLY A 291 -5.26 17.27 -6.12
CA GLY A 291 -5.54 16.27 -5.08
C GLY A 291 -4.45 16.21 -4.01
N LEU A 292 -3.18 16.26 -4.42
CA LEU A 292 -2.03 16.29 -3.53
C LEU A 292 -2.07 17.52 -2.61
N LEU A 293 -2.41 18.70 -3.14
CA LEU A 293 -2.54 19.93 -2.35
C LEU A 293 -3.68 19.85 -1.34
N ILE A 294 -4.82 19.23 -1.68
CA ILE A 294 -5.92 18.97 -0.74
C ILE A 294 -5.49 18.03 0.39
N ASN A 295 -4.48 17.19 0.15
CA ASN A 295 -3.95 16.22 1.10
C ASN A 295 -2.61 16.65 1.72
N ASP A 296 -2.28 17.95 1.66
CA ASP A 296 -1.06 18.53 2.24
C ASP A 296 0.26 17.91 1.73
N ARG A 297 0.25 17.31 0.53
CA ARG A 297 1.42 16.72 -0.16
C ARG A 297 2.05 17.72 -1.13
N VAL A 298 2.34 18.92 -0.60
CA VAL A 298 2.87 20.05 -1.39
C VAL A 298 4.24 19.74 -1.99
N ASP A 299 5.04 18.94 -1.31
CA ASP A 299 6.33 18.45 -1.78
C ASP A 299 6.22 17.68 -3.10
N LEU A 300 5.25 16.76 -3.19
CA LEU A 300 4.98 15.97 -4.40
C LEU A 300 4.41 16.82 -5.54
N ALA A 301 3.55 17.79 -5.22
CA ALA A 301 2.98 18.67 -6.23
C ALA A 301 4.02 19.63 -6.83
N LYS A 302 5.02 20.04 -6.03
CA LYS A 302 6.09 20.94 -6.47
C LYS A 302 7.15 20.26 -7.33
N SER A 303 7.35 18.95 -7.15
CA SER A 303 8.37 18.17 -7.83
C SER A 303 7.99 17.68 -9.22
N MET A 304 6.69 17.69 -9.55
CA MET A 304 6.15 17.39 -10.89
C MET A 304 6.14 18.63 -11.79
#